data_AF-A0A420Y862-F1
#
_entry.id   AF-A0A420Y862-F1
#
_cell.length_a   1.000
_cell.length_b   1.000
_cell.length_c   1.000
_cell.angle_alpha   90.00
_cell.angle_beta   90.00
_cell.angle_gamma   90.00
#
_symmetry.space_group_name_H-M   'P 1'
#
loop_
_entity.id
_entity.type
_entity.pdbx_description
1 polymer ?
#
loop_
_entity_poly.entity_id
_entity_poly.type
_entity_poly.pdbx_seq_one_letter_code
_entity_poly.pdbx_strand_id
1 'polypeptide(L)'
;MWHVAGIEIVERNHALVFNMFFWASLAFLFLSLRLYTRAFVIRQIGADDYLMVGAMVASIAWIIGVIYQMKYGLGRPIEQVNRVPFLQSLFGTVPMYNLAQTCYKLSITVQSYRLFSTDRSKRILKSLFIWITLCGVLTVLGSFAFCYPVAKAWNPSIKGSCANQGTIYYTSAALNILNDVFLTCLPFPFLLKLQVARKHRLVLCSVFSCGLLVTIVSICRLKFLHENFSAPPGTDNQSSINAALWSILEINLAIICGSVPALKGFVSRVLLGKKNNSYVSEVSSRSRQKTRYQSQTLPSIATEREHEQDIIDASPAIEVRNSYELKTYCPADDDGSEKDLVASDNSRYGAGNVTTVISGPSRAA
;
A
#
# COMPACT_ATOMS: atom_id res chain seq x y z
N MET A 1 39.50 17.33 4.75
CA MET A 1 39.21 15.96 4.26
C MET A 1 37.97 15.45 4.98
N TRP A 2 36.98 14.95 4.26
CA TRP A 2 35.75 14.42 4.85
C TRP A 2 35.88 12.90 5.00
N HIS A 3 35.59 12.40 6.21
CA HIS A 3 35.70 10.98 6.52
C HIS A 3 34.33 10.43 6.90
N VAL A 4 33.96 9.28 6.31
CA VAL A 4 32.78 8.51 6.71
C VAL A 4 33.23 7.10 7.03
N ALA A 5 32.92 6.62 8.24
CA ALA A 5 33.33 5.30 8.73
C ALA A 5 34.85 5.02 8.59
N GLY A 6 35.69 6.06 8.79
CA GLY A 6 37.15 5.96 8.68
C GLY A 6 37.69 5.93 7.25
N ILE A 7 36.85 6.17 6.23
CA ILE A 7 37.25 6.19 4.82
C ILE A 7 37.34 7.65 4.35
N GLU A 8 38.44 8.01 3.69
CA GLU A 8 38.61 9.32 3.06
C GLU A 8 37.77 9.41 1.78
N ILE A 9 36.87 10.40 1.73
CA ILE A 9 35.99 10.62 0.60
C ILE A 9 36.60 11.66 -0.34
N VAL A 10 36.65 11.33 -1.62
CA VAL A 10 37.01 12.24 -2.71
C VAL A 10 35.95 13.31 -2.88
N GLU A 11 36.34 14.52 -3.26
CA GLU A 11 35.37 15.60 -3.52
C GLU A 11 34.26 15.21 -4.52
N ARG A 12 34.60 14.39 -5.54
CA ARG A 12 33.62 13.86 -6.52
C ARG A 12 32.51 13.01 -5.89
N ASN A 13 32.76 12.39 -4.73
CA ASN A 13 31.82 11.54 -4.02
C ASN A 13 31.03 12.28 -2.92
N HIS A 14 31.37 13.54 -2.61
CA HIS A 14 30.67 14.31 -1.58
C HIS A 14 29.16 14.41 -1.85
N ALA A 15 28.78 14.69 -3.10
CA ALA A 15 27.37 14.77 -3.51
C ALA A 15 26.64 13.42 -3.34
N LEU A 16 27.30 12.31 -3.68
CA LEU A 16 26.77 10.96 -3.52
C LEU A 16 26.46 10.65 -2.06
N VAL A 17 27.44 10.89 -1.18
CA VAL A 17 27.31 10.59 0.24
C VAL A 17 26.29 11.49 0.93
N PHE A 18 26.25 12.78 0.60
CA PHE A 18 25.22 13.69 1.11
C PHE A 18 23.81 13.23 0.73
N ASN A 19 23.58 12.96 -0.57
CA ASN A 19 22.29 12.47 -1.05
C ASN A 19 21.93 11.14 -0.40
N MET A 20 22.90 10.26 -0.21
CA MET A 20 22.70 8.97 0.41
C MET A 20 22.15 9.08 1.83
N PHE A 21 22.79 9.86 2.70
CA PHE A 21 22.30 10.04 4.07
C PHE A 21 20.98 10.81 4.12
N PHE A 22 20.83 11.83 3.29
CA PHE A 22 19.61 12.65 3.24
C PHE A 22 18.38 11.81 2.84
N TRP A 23 18.44 11.11 1.71
CA TRP A 23 17.32 10.32 1.20
C TRP A 23 17.03 9.10 2.08
N ALA A 24 18.05 8.43 2.60
CA ALA A 24 17.86 7.30 3.52
C ALA A 24 17.20 7.75 4.83
N SER A 25 17.62 8.87 5.40
CA SER A 25 17.01 9.41 6.63
C SER A 25 15.57 9.83 6.40
N LEU A 26 15.29 10.47 5.27
CA LEU A 26 13.94 10.87 4.90
C LEU A 26 13.04 9.64 4.67
N ALA A 27 13.53 8.61 3.97
CA ALA A 27 12.79 7.36 3.79
C ALA A 27 12.53 6.64 5.11
N PHE A 28 13.52 6.59 6.01
CA PHE A 28 13.37 6.03 7.35
C PHE A 28 12.30 6.75 8.17
N LEU A 29 12.27 8.08 8.12
CA LEU A 29 11.27 8.90 8.81
C LEU A 29 9.85 8.58 8.29
N PHE A 30 9.66 8.52 6.97
CA PHE A 30 8.36 8.22 6.36
C PHE A 30 7.91 6.78 6.66
N LEU A 31 8.83 5.82 6.63
CA LEU A 31 8.55 4.44 7.03
C LEU A 31 8.15 4.35 8.51
N SER A 32 8.87 5.04 9.38
CA SER A 32 8.57 5.08 10.81
C SER A 32 7.18 5.66 11.07
N LEU A 33 6.83 6.75 10.39
CA LEU A 33 5.50 7.35 10.49
C LEU A 33 4.41 6.42 9.93
N ARG A 34 4.70 5.72 8.83
CA ARG A 34 3.81 4.68 8.28
C ARG A 34 3.56 3.58 9.30
N LEU A 35 4.61 3.01 9.90
CA LEU A 35 4.52 1.94 10.90
C LEU A 35 3.77 2.41 12.14
N TYR A 36 4.07 3.60 12.65
CA TYR A 36 3.35 4.21 13.77
C TYR A 36 1.86 4.35 13.47
N THR A 37 1.51 4.84 12.28
CA THR A 37 0.12 5.01 11.87
C THR A 37 -0.59 3.66 11.78
N ARG A 38 0.05 2.63 11.22
CA ARG A 38 -0.55 1.30 11.07
C ARG A 38 -0.68 0.56 12.40
N ALA A 39 0.33 0.64 13.25
CA ALA A 39 0.37 -0.05 14.54
C ALA A 39 -0.56 0.61 15.57
N PHE A 40 -0.49 1.94 15.73
CA PHE A 40 -1.15 2.63 16.83
C PHE A 40 -2.45 3.34 16.43
N VAL A 41 -2.50 3.98 15.25
CA VAL A 41 -3.66 4.78 14.83
C VAL A 41 -4.74 3.91 14.17
N ILE A 42 -4.34 3.06 13.23
CA ILE A 42 -5.25 2.18 12.48
C ILE A 42 -5.38 0.81 13.15
N ARG A 43 -4.37 0.40 13.94
CA ARG A 43 -4.28 -0.92 14.61
C ARG A 43 -4.44 -2.10 13.67
N GLN A 44 -3.87 -1.99 12.47
CA GLN A 44 -3.91 -3.04 11.46
C GLN A 44 -2.59 -3.04 10.69
N ILE A 45 -1.68 -3.94 11.07
CA ILE A 45 -0.43 -4.18 10.36
C ILE A 45 -0.68 -5.11 9.18
N GLY A 46 -0.05 -4.82 8.05
CA GLY A 46 -0.16 -5.61 6.84
C GLY A 46 1.09 -6.31 6.39
N ALA A 47 0.90 -7.30 5.51
CA ALA A 47 2.01 -7.85 4.72
C ALA A 47 2.73 -6.75 3.91
N ASP A 48 2.02 -5.69 3.50
CA ASP A 48 2.64 -4.53 2.86
C ASP A 48 3.66 -3.83 3.77
N ASP A 49 3.43 -3.75 5.08
CA ASP A 49 4.35 -3.10 6.01
C ASP A 49 5.65 -3.89 6.18
N TYR A 50 5.57 -5.22 6.30
CA TYR A 50 6.76 -6.08 6.38
C TYR A 50 7.61 -6.03 5.10
N LEU A 51 6.96 -6.03 3.93
CA LEU A 51 7.65 -5.89 2.64
C LEU A 51 8.34 -4.53 2.52
N MET A 52 7.72 -3.46 3.00
CA MET A 52 8.34 -2.13 2.99
C MET A 52 9.54 -2.04 3.96
N VAL A 53 9.46 -2.67 5.13
CA VAL A 53 10.60 -2.80 6.04
C VAL A 53 11.73 -3.59 5.39
N GLY A 54 11.41 -4.71 4.71
CA GLY A 54 12.39 -5.48 3.94
C GLY A 54 13.07 -4.64 2.85
N ALA A 55 12.32 -3.80 2.14
CA ALA A 55 12.88 -2.87 1.16
C ALA A 55 13.86 -1.88 1.80
N MET A 56 13.55 -1.35 2.99
CA MET A 56 14.43 -0.45 3.72
C MET A 56 15.71 -1.14 4.19
N VAL A 57 15.60 -2.37 4.71
CA VAL A 57 16.78 -3.16 5.11
C VAL A 57 17.69 -3.44 3.91
N ALA A 58 17.12 -3.82 2.77
CA ALA A 58 17.86 -4.01 1.53
C ALA A 58 18.49 -2.71 1.01
N SER A 59 17.80 -1.57 1.14
CA SER A 59 18.33 -0.24 0.84
C SER A 59 19.57 0.09 1.70
N ILE A 60 19.51 -0.17 3.01
CA ILE A 60 20.64 0.04 3.92
C ILE A 60 21.81 -0.90 3.59
N ALA A 61 21.54 -2.17 3.28
CA ALA A 61 22.58 -3.10 2.85
C ALA A 61 23.27 -2.64 1.55
N TRP A 62 22.49 -2.11 0.60
CA TRP A 62 23.00 -1.52 -0.63
C TRP A 62 23.89 -0.29 -0.35
N ILE A 63 23.42 0.63 0.49
CA ILE A 63 24.15 1.81 0.98
C ILE A 63 25.52 1.42 1.56
N ILE A 64 25.55 0.40 2.44
CA ILE A 64 26.80 -0.11 3.03
C ILE A 64 27.74 -0.61 1.94
N GLY A 65 27.24 -1.39 0.98
CA GLY A 65 28.05 -1.89 -0.13
C GLY A 65 28.60 -0.78 -1.01
N VAL A 66 27.87 0.32 -1.23
CA VAL A 66 28.37 1.50 -1.96
C VAL A 66 29.47 2.23 -1.17
N ILE A 67 29.41 2.29 0.16
CA ILE A 67 30.51 2.81 0.98
C ILE A 67 31.79 2.00 0.78
N TYR A 68 31.68 0.67 0.76
CA TYR A 68 32.82 -0.20 0.44
C TYR A 68 33.33 0.03 -0.98
N GLN A 69 32.45 0.21 -1.97
CA GLN A 69 32.88 0.55 -3.33
C GLN A 69 33.65 1.87 -3.37
N MET A 70 33.22 2.91 -2.64
CA MET A 70 33.96 4.16 -2.50
C MET A 70 35.35 3.96 -1.91
N LYS A 71 35.50 3.08 -0.92
CA LYS A 71 36.81 2.71 -0.35
C LYS A 71 37.75 2.09 -1.39
N TYR A 72 37.23 1.25 -2.28
CA TYR A 72 38.03 0.48 -3.24
C TYR A 72 38.12 1.11 -4.64
N GLY A 73 37.61 2.33 -4.84
CA GLY A 73 37.83 3.09 -6.06
C GLY A 73 36.60 3.62 -6.79
N LEU A 74 35.39 3.58 -6.21
CA LEU A 74 34.24 4.28 -6.83
C LEU A 74 34.56 5.78 -6.91
N GLY A 75 34.61 6.32 -8.13
CA GLY A 75 34.95 7.73 -8.38
C GLY A 75 36.44 8.05 -8.53
N ARG A 76 37.33 7.06 -8.49
CA ARG A 76 38.77 7.18 -8.78
C ARG A 76 39.20 6.07 -9.74
N PRO A 77 40.31 6.21 -10.49
CA PRO A 77 40.89 5.07 -11.21
C PRO A 77 41.11 3.90 -10.26
N ILE A 78 40.54 2.74 -10.57
CA ILE A 78 40.62 1.55 -9.72
C ILE A 78 42.03 0.96 -9.86
N GLU A 79 42.82 1.04 -8.80
CA GLU A 79 44.12 0.37 -8.72
C GLU A 79 43.95 -1.15 -8.80
N GLN A 80 44.93 -1.84 -9.41
CA GLN A 80 44.84 -3.28 -9.63
C GLN A 80 44.69 -4.09 -8.33
N VAL A 81 45.30 -3.62 -7.24
CA VAL A 81 45.19 -4.21 -5.89
C VAL A 81 43.76 -4.10 -5.34
N ASN A 82 43.06 -3.01 -5.65
CA ASN A 82 41.71 -2.73 -5.15
C ASN A 82 40.60 -3.29 -6.06
N ARG A 83 40.96 -3.85 -7.23
CA ARG A 83 40.00 -4.35 -8.22
C ARG A 83 39.13 -5.50 -7.70
N VAL A 84 39.74 -6.50 -7.05
CA VAL A 84 39.01 -7.65 -6.50
C VAL A 84 38.02 -7.25 -5.39
N PRO A 85 38.43 -6.50 -4.35
CA PRO A 85 37.48 -6.10 -3.31
C PRO A 85 36.40 -5.14 -3.81
N PHE A 86 36.69 -4.31 -4.82
CA PHE A 86 35.68 -3.51 -5.51
C PHE A 86 34.62 -4.40 -6.19
N LEU A 87 35.05 -5.41 -6.97
CA LEU A 87 34.14 -6.33 -7.65
C LEU A 87 33.32 -7.18 -6.67
N GLN A 88 33.89 -7.58 -5.54
CA GLN A 88 33.15 -8.27 -4.47
C GLN A 88 32.06 -7.38 -3.88
N SER A 89 32.38 -6.10 -3.63
CA SER A 89 31.41 -5.11 -3.14
C SER A 89 30.32 -4.87 -4.18
N LEU A 90 30.67 -4.80 -5.46
CA LEU A 90 29.72 -4.68 -6.57
C LEU A 90 28.78 -5.90 -6.64
N PHE A 91 29.34 -7.11 -6.58
CA PHE A 91 28.59 -8.37 -6.56
C PHE A 91 27.59 -8.44 -5.42
N GLY A 92 27.91 -7.89 -4.24
CA GLY A 92 26.98 -7.80 -3.12
C GLY A 92 25.88 -6.74 -3.30
N THR A 93 26.20 -5.59 -3.89
CA THR A 93 25.21 -4.49 -4.04
C THR A 93 24.12 -4.79 -5.07
N VAL A 94 24.46 -5.37 -6.22
CA VAL A 94 23.48 -5.62 -7.30
C VAL A 94 22.27 -6.44 -6.85
N PRO A 95 22.39 -7.57 -6.14
CA PRO A 95 21.24 -8.31 -5.65
C PRO A 95 20.47 -7.55 -4.56
N MET A 96 21.13 -6.80 -3.68
CA MET A 96 20.45 -5.97 -2.66
C MET A 96 19.62 -4.87 -3.32
N TYR A 97 20.12 -4.29 -4.41
CA TYR A 97 19.42 -3.32 -5.24
C TYR A 97 18.11 -3.91 -5.81
N ASN A 98 18.22 -5.05 -6.50
CA ASN A 98 17.08 -5.74 -7.10
C ASN A 98 16.08 -6.24 -6.05
N LEU A 99 16.57 -6.66 -4.89
CA LEU A 99 15.75 -7.07 -3.75
C LEU A 99 14.94 -5.88 -3.21
N ALA A 100 15.58 -4.74 -2.96
CA ALA A 100 14.90 -3.52 -2.52
C ALA A 100 13.79 -3.12 -3.50
N GLN A 101 14.10 -3.14 -4.80
CA GLN A 101 13.13 -2.87 -5.87
C GLN A 101 11.92 -3.79 -5.85
N THR A 102 12.18 -5.08 -5.73
CA THR A 102 11.11 -6.08 -5.67
C THR A 102 10.24 -5.88 -4.43
N CYS A 103 10.86 -5.69 -3.26
CA CYS A 103 10.15 -5.56 -1.99
C CYS A 103 9.22 -4.33 -1.97
N TYR A 104 9.68 -3.14 -2.37
CA TYR A 104 8.80 -1.96 -2.35
C TYR A 104 7.66 -2.08 -3.38
N LYS A 105 7.91 -2.68 -4.56
CA LYS A 105 6.87 -2.89 -5.59
C LYS A 105 5.80 -3.87 -5.11
N LEU A 106 6.21 -4.96 -4.47
CA LEU A 106 5.28 -5.91 -3.86
C LEU A 106 4.48 -5.25 -2.73
N SER A 107 5.11 -4.43 -1.88
CA SER A 107 4.41 -3.65 -0.86
C SER A 107 3.33 -2.74 -1.46
N ILE A 108 3.66 -1.97 -2.50
CA ILE A 108 2.71 -1.07 -3.17
C ILE A 108 1.57 -1.86 -3.81
N THR A 109 1.86 -3.02 -4.40
CA THR A 109 0.86 -3.91 -5.01
C THR A 109 -0.11 -4.45 -3.96
N VAL A 110 0.39 -4.93 -2.81
CA VAL A 110 -0.43 -5.42 -1.70
C VAL A 110 -1.25 -4.30 -1.08
N GLN A 111 -0.67 -3.10 -0.93
CA GLN A 111 -1.40 -1.93 -0.46
C GLN A 111 -2.54 -1.55 -1.40
N SER A 112 -2.30 -1.59 -2.71
CA SER A 112 -3.33 -1.35 -3.73
C SER A 112 -4.41 -2.42 -3.67
N TYR A 113 -4.05 -3.69 -3.52
CA TYR A 113 -5.00 -4.81 -3.38
C TYR A 113 -5.96 -4.63 -2.20
N ARG A 114 -5.47 -4.11 -1.07
CA ARG A 114 -6.30 -3.81 0.11
C ARG A 114 -7.22 -2.62 -0.08
N LEU A 115 -6.86 -1.67 -0.95
CA LEU A 115 -7.64 -0.46 -1.17
C LEU A 115 -8.82 -0.68 -2.13
N PHE A 116 -8.66 -1.54 -3.13
CA PHE A 116 -9.72 -1.82 -4.10
C PHE A 116 -10.67 -2.92 -3.60
N SER A 117 -11.98 -2.65 -3.68
CA SER A 117 -13.02 -3.61 -3.30
C SER A 117 -13.49 -4.50 -4.46
N THR A 118 -13.36 -4.04 -5.71
CA THR A 118 -13.91 -4.70 -6.90
C THR A 118 -13.14 -5.98 -7.28
N ASP A 119 -13.87 -7.06 -7.58
CA ASP A 119 -13.30 -8.38 -7.90
C ASP A 119 -12.41 -8.39 -9.15
N ARG A 120 -12.75 -7.57 -10.15
CA ARG A 120 -11.91 -7.41 -11.35
C ARG A 120 -10.54 -6.80 -10.99
N SER A 121 -10.52 -5.74 -10.19
CA SER A 121 -9.29 -5.08 -9.74
C SER A 121 -8.42 -6.03 -8.93
N LYS A 122 -9.04 -6.78 -8.01
CA LYS A 122 -8.34 -7.76 -7.17
C LYS A 122 -7.70 -8.87 -7.98
N ARG A 123 -8.38 -9.38 -9.03
CA ARG A 123 -7.80 -10.38 -9.94
C ARG A 123 -6.57 -9.83 -10.68
N ILE A 124 -6.68 -8.63 -11.25
CA ILE A 124 -5.56 -7.98 -11.96
C ILE A 124 -4.37 -7.76 -11.01
N LEU A 125 -4.63 -7.26 -9.80
CA LEU A 125 -3.59 -7.03 -8.79
C LEU A 125 -2.93 -8.32 -8.32
N LYS A 126 -3.68 -9.43 -8.20
CA LYS A 126 -3.11 -10.74 -7.88
C LYS A 126 -2.20 -11.23 -9.01
N SER A 127 -2.62 -11.11 -10.26
CA SER A 127 -1.77 -11.44 -11.41
C SER A 127 -0.51 -10.58 -11.46
N LEU A 128 -0.63 -9.27 -11.19
CA LEU A 128 0.51 -8.36 -11.14
C LEU A 128 1.47 -8.70 -9.99
N PHE A 129 0.95 -9.08 -8.82
CA PHE A 129 1.77 -9.52 -7.70
C PHE A 129 2.63 -10.74 -8.10
N ILE A 130 2.01 -11.76 -8.71
CA ILE A 130 2.71 -12.96 -9.18
C ILE A 130 3.77 -12.59 -10.23
N TRP A 131 3.42 -11.72 -11.18
CA TRP A 131 4.36 -11.23 -12.21
C TRP A 131 5.58 -10.53 -11.60
N ILE A 132 5.36 -9.56 -10.70
CA ILE A 132 6.45 -8.82 -10.04
C ILE A 132 7.31 -9.77 -9.20
N THR A 133 6.71 -10.72 -8.48
CA THR A 133 7.47 -11.73 -7.74
C THR A 133 8.33 -12.58 -8.66
N LEU A 134 7.79 -13.05 -9.79
CA LEU A 134 8.54 -13.85 -10.76
C LEU A 134 9.70 -13.05 -11.35
N CYS A 135 9.44 -11.82 -11.83
CA CYS A 135 10.49 -10.94 -12.35
C CYS A 135 11.56 -10.66 -11.29
N GLY A 136 11.16 -10.37 -10.05
CA GLY A 136 12.08 -10.07 -8.96
C GLY A 136 12.95 -11.27 -8.56
N VAL A 137 12.37 -12.46 -8.49
CA VAL A 137 13.15 -13.69 -8.23
C VAL A 137 14.14 -13.94 -9.36
N LEU A 138 13.72 -13.78 -10.62
CA LEU A 138 14.61 -13.96 -11.78
C LEU A 138 15.75 -12.93 -11.81
N THR A 139 15.49 -11.65 -11.52
CA THR A 139 16.54 -10.63 -11.52
C THR A 139 17.50 -10.80 -10.34
N VAL A 140 17.02 -11.15 -9.15
CA VAL A 140 17.87 -11.41 -7.98
C VAL A 140 18.72 -12.66 -8.19
N LEU A 141 18.13 -13.78 -8.61
CA LEU A 141 18.88 -15.02 -8.89
C LEU A 141 19.85 -14.82 -10.06
N GLY A 142 19.43 -14.13 -11.12
CA GLY A 142 20.29 -13.78 -12.25
C GLY A 142 21.48 -12.91 -11.81
N SER A 143 21.30 -12.04 -10.83
CA SER A 143 22.37 -11.21 -10.25
C SER A 143 23.40 -12.03 -9.46
N PHE A 144 22.99 -13.14 -8.84
CA PHE A 144 23.91 -14.05 -8.14
C PHE A 144 24.59 -15.05 -9.10
N ALA A 145 23.88 -15.52 -10.12
CA ALA A 145 24.26 -16.66 -10.94
C ALA A 145 24.67 -16.32 -12.38
N PHE A 146 25.10 -15.07 -12.67
CA PHE A 146 25.48 -14.67 -14.03
C PHE A 146 26.83 -15.25 -14.51
N CYS A 147 27.64 -15.82 -13.62
CA CYS A 147 28.90 -16.48 -13.94
C CYS A 147 28.90 -17.94 -13.48
N TYR A 148 29.55 -18.80 -14.25
CA TYR A 148 29.85 -20.18 -13.89
C TYR A 148 31.36 -20.44 -13.97
N PRO A 149 32.06 -20.66 -12.84
CA PRO A 149 31.57 -20.63 -11.45
C PRO A 149 31.31 -19.19 -10.95
N VAL A 150 30.44 -19.03 -9.94
CA VAL A 150 30.07 -17.71 -9.37
C VAL A 150 31.30 -16.91 -8.91
N ALA A 151 32.33 -17.57 -8.40
CA ALA A 151 33.58 -16.93 -7.98
C ALA A 151 34.31 -16.18 -9.09
N LYS A 152 34.03 -16.50 -10.36
CA LYS A 152 34.58 -15.79 -11.52
C LYS A 152 34.08 -14.35 -11.62
N ALA A 153 32.96 -14.01 -10.98
CA ALA A 153 32.40 -12.65 -10.97
C ALA A 153 33.36 -11.61 -10.36
N TRP A 154 34.17 -12.01 -9.36
CA TRP A 154 35.15 -11.13 -8.73
C TRP A 154 36.61 -11.56 -8.91
N ASN A 155 36.85 -12.82 -9.31
CA ASN A 155 38.18 -13.34 -9.59
C ASN A 155 38.31 -13.77 -11.08
N PRO A 156 38.79 -12.87 -11.96
CA PRO A 156 38.87 -13.16 -13.40
C PRO A 156 39.87 -14.27 -13.75
N SER A 157 40.78 -14.62 -12.85
CA SER A 157 41.77 -15.69 -13.06
C SER A 157 41.15 -17.09 -13.08
N ILE A 158 39.91 -17.24 -12.61
CA ILE A 158 39.21 -18.53 -12.56
C ILE A 158 38.69 -18.90 -13.97
N LYS A 159 38.93 -20.14 -14.39
CA LYS A 159 38.38 -20.69 -15.64
C LYS A 159 36.86 -20.83 -15.55
N GLY A 160 36.15 -20.47 -16.62
CA GLY A 160 34.68 -20.45 -16.64
C GLY A 160 34.13 -19.46 -17.65
N SER A 161 32.81 -19.31 -17.69
CA SER A 161 32.11 -18.37 -18.58
C SER A 161 31.18 -17.48 -17.76
N CYS A 162 31.01 -16.24 -18.22
CA CYS A 162 30.08 -15.27 -17.65
C CYS A 162 29.16 -14.76 -18.74
N ALA A 163 27.89 -14.58 -18.41
CA ALA A 163 26.96 -13.89 -19.28
C ALA A 163 27.33 -12.41 -19.41
N ASN A 164 26.90 -11.78 -20.52
CA ASN A 164 27.19 -10.37 -20.76
C ASN A 164 26.49 -9.50 -19.69
N GLN A 165 27.30 -8.85 -18.85
CA GLN A 165 26.84 -8.01 -17.75
C GLN A 165 25.96 -6.85 -18.23
N GLY A 166 26.31 -6.24 -19.36
CA GLY A 166 25.51 -5.18 -19.98
C GLY A 166 24.11 -5.68 -20.33
N THR A 167 24.01 -6.82 -21.02
CA THR A 167 22.73 -7.43 -21.39
C THR A 167 21.86 -7.70 -20.16
N ILE A 168 22.41 -8.28 -19.10
CA ILE A 168 21.66 -8.57 -17.87
C ILE A 168 21.14 -7.29 -17.22
N TYR A 169 21.96 -6.24 -17.14
CA TYR A 169 21.56 -4.98 -16.54
C TYR A 169 20.52 -4.23 -17.38
N TYR A 170 20.65 -4.25 -18.72
CA TYR A 170 19.63 -3.67 -19.61
C TYR A 170 18.31 -4.41 -19.53
N THR A 171 18.32 -5.75 -19.53
CA THR A 171 17.09 -6.56 -19.37
C THR A 171 16.44 -6.30 -18.01
N SER A 172 17.24 -6.23 -16.94
CA SER A 172 16.74 -5.94 -15.59
C SER A 172 16.14 -4.53 -15.51
N ALA A 173 16.78 -3.53 -16.13
CA ALA A 173 16.26 -2.17 -16.18
C ALA A 173 14.97 -2.06 -17.01
N ALA A 174 14.87 -2.78 -18.13
CA ALA A 174 13.66 -2.84 -18.94
C ALA A 174 12.48 -3.47 -18.16
N LEU A 175 12.72 -4.59 -17.46
CA LEU A 175 11.73 -5.21 -16.59
C LEU A 175 11.32 -4.28 -15.44
N ASN A 176 12.28 -3.53 -14.89
CA ASN A 176 12.00 -2.56 -13.83
C ASN A 176 11.02 -1.49 -14.31
N ILE A 177 11.32 -0.84 -15.44
CA ILE A 177 10.47 0.19 -16.05
C ILE A 177 9.10 -0.40 -16.41
N LEU A 178 9.05 -1.60 -16.99
CA LEU A 178 7.80 -2.28 -17.31
C LEU A 178 6.92 -2.48 -16.07
N ASN A 179 7.51 -2.90 -14.95
CA ASN A 179 6.81 -3.04 -13.68
C ASN A 179 6.29 -1.71 -13.15
N ASP A 180 7.04 -0.61 -13.31
CA ASP A 180 6.59 0.72 -12.90
C ASP A 180 5.43 1.23 -13.76
N VAL A 181 5.48 0.97 -15.08
CA VAL A 181 4.38 1.26 -16.00
C VAL A 181 3.13 0.44 -15.62
N PHE A 182 3.27 -0.86 -15.33
CA PHE A 182 2.12 -1.67 -14.90
C PHE A 182 1.50 -1.16 -13.59
N LEU A 183 2.32 -0.80 -12.60
CA LEU A 183 1.83 -0.21 -11.35
C LEU A 183 1.12 1.13 -11.56
N THR A 184 1.62 1.94 -12.50
CA THR A 184 1.07 3.27 -12.80
C THR A 184 -0.19 3.20 -13.67
N CYS A 185 -0.25 2.29 -14.65
CA CYS A 185 -1.39 2.11 -15.53
C CYS A 185 -2.56 1.43 -14.82
N LEU A 186 -2.31 0.54 -13.86
CA LEU A 186 -3.36 -0.19 -13.15
C LEU A 186 -4.45 0.71 -12.51
N PRO A 187 -4.14 1.79 -11.78
CA PRO A 187 -5.16 2.68 -11.22
C PRO A 187 -5.86 3.57 -12.25
N PHE A 188 -5.32 3.74 -13.45
CA PHE A 188 -5.78 4.74 -14.42
C PHE A 188 -7.17 4.45 -15.00
N PRO A 189 -7.51 3.24 -15.47
CA PRO A 189 -8.87 2.91 -15.92
C PRO A 189 -9.92 3.03 -14.81
N PHE A 190 -9.54 2.78 -13.56
CA PHE A 190 -10.45 2.92 -12.41
C PHE A 190 -10.73 4.38 -12.07
N LEU A 191 -9.77 5.29 -12.30
CA LEU A 191 -9.98 6.74 -12.16
C LEU A 191 -11.02 7.27 -13.17
N LEU A 192 -11.07 6.71 -14.38
CA LEU A 192 -11.94 7.19 -15.44
C LEU A 192 -13.39 6.70 -15.32
N LYS A 193 -13.63 5.54 -14.69
CA LYS A 193 -14.90 4.81 -14.83
C LYS A 193 -15.76 4.70 -13.57
N LEU A 194 -15.47 5.42 -12.48
CA LEU A 194 -16.20 5.16 -11.23
C LEU A 194 -16.45 6.43 -10.41
N GLN A 195 -17.67 6.57 -9.88
CA GLN A 195 -18.09 7.56 -8.87
C GLN A 195 -17.39 7.28 -7.54
N VAL A 196 -16.06 7.34 -7.54
CA VAL A 196 -15.23 7.04 -6.39
C VAL A 196 -15.38 8.18 -5.38
N ALA A 197 -15.78 7.86 -4.15
CA ALA A 197 -15.85 8.82 -3.06
C ALA A 197 -14.52 9.60 -2.97
N ARG A 198 -14.58 10.94 -2.82
CA ARG A 198 -13.42 11.86 -2.86
C ARG A 198 -12.21 11.37 -2.05
N LYS A 199 -12.46 10.63 -0.97
CA LYS A 199 -11.44 9.99 -0.13
C LYS A 199 -10.57 8.99 -0.89
N HIS A 200 -11.12 8.10 -1.72
CA HIS A 200 -10.33 7.09 -2.45
C HIS A 200 -9.62 7.71 -3.67
N ARG A 201 -10.21 8.75 -4.28
CA ARG A 201 -9.62 9.48 -5.42
C ARG A 201 -8.26 10.09 -5.07
N LEU A 202 -8.11 10.70 -3.90
CA LEU A 202 -6.84 11.33 -3.50
C LEU A 202 -5.70 10.32 -3.35
N VAL A 203 -5.98 9.13 -2.78
CA VAL A 203 -4.97 8.07 -2.62
C VAL A 203 -4.56 7.52 -3.99
N LEU A 204 -5.54 7.37 -4.88
CA LEU A 204 -5.32 6.86 -6.21
C LEU A 204 -4.45 7.83 -7.04
N CYS A 205 -4.72 9.13 -6.94
CA CYS A 205 -3.87 10.17 -7.51
C CYS A 205 -2.46 10.15 -6.91
N SER A 206 -2.31 9.99 -5.59
CA SER A 206 -0.97 9.93 -4.98
C SER A 206 -0.15 8.74 -5.48
N VAL A 207 -0.76 7.55 -5.58
CA VAL A 207 -0.06 6.34 -6.08
C VAL A 207 0.33 6.52 -7.56
N PHE A 208 -0.56 7.09 -8.37
CA PHE A 208 -0.30 7.37 -9.78
C PHE A 208 0.86 8.38 -9.96
N SER A 209 0.81 9.51 -9.27
CA SER A 209 1.89 10.52 -9.32
C SER A 209 3.21 9.95 -8.84
N CYS A 210 3.19 9.15 -7.77
CA CYS A 210 4.37 8.45 -7.27
C CYS A 210 4.95 7.48 -8.31
N GLY A 211 4.11 6.66 -8.94
CA GLY A 211 4.53 5.71 -9.97
C GLY A 211 5.18 6.41 -11.16
N LEU A 212 4.60 7.52 -11.63
CA LEU A 212 5.20 8.33 -12.69
C LEU A 212 6.57 8.90 -12.30
N LEU A 213 6.69 9.46 -11.10
CA LEU A 213 7.97 10.00 -10.62
C LEU A 213 9.05 8.92 -10.57
N VAL A 214 8.77 7.75 -10.00
CA VAL A 214 9.72 6.62 -9.93
C VAL A 214 10.07 6.11 -11.34
N THR A 215 9.12 6.09 -12.27
CA THR A 215 9.36 5.71 -13.68
C THR A 215 10.33 6.69 -14.35
N ILE A 216 10.15 8.00 -14.18
CA ILE A 216 11.03 9.03 -14.75
C ILE A 216 12.45 8.85 -14.20
N VAL A 217 12.59 8.68 -12.88
CA VAL A 217 13.87 8.44 -12.21
C VAL A 217 14.56 7.18 -12.78
N SER A 218 13.81 6.11 -13.01
CA SER A 218 14.31 4.86 -13.61
C SER A 218 14.83 5.04 -15.04
N ILE A 219 14.14 5.86 -15.85
CA ILE A 219 14.56 6.18 -17.23
C ILE A 219 15.85 7.01 -17.20
N CYS A 220 15.93 8.02 -16.33
CA CYS A 220 17.15 8.81 -16.14
C CYS A 220 18.33 7.93 -15.74
N ARG A 221 18.13 6.97 -14.82
CA ARG A 221 19.15 5.99 -14.43
C ARG A 221 19.64 5.15 -15.62
N LEU A 222 18.72 4.69 -16.48
CA LEU A 222 19.07 3.88 -17.65
C LEU A 222 20.01 4.63 -18.61
N LYS A 223 19.83 5.94 -18.77
CA LYS A 223 20.73 6.79 -19.56
C LYS A 223 22.16 6.76 -19.01
N PHE A 224 22.33 7.00 -17.71
CA PHE A 224 23.66 6.96 -17.09
C PHE A 224 24.27 5.57 -17.11
N LEU A 225 23.44 4.52 -16.93
CA LEU A 225 23.89 3.15 -17.07
C LEU A 225 24.40 2.87 -18.50
N HIS A 226 23.72 3.40 -19.52
CA HIS A 226 24.17 3.27 -20.89
C HIS A 226 25.51 3.98 -21.13
N GLU A 227 25.66 5.21 -20.64
CA GLU A 227 26.92 5.96 -20.70
C GLU A 227 28.07 5.21 -20.01
N ASN A 228 27.81 4.50 -18.90
CA ASN A 228 28.83 3.68 -18.23
C ASN A 228 29.34 2.52 -19.09
N PHE A 229 28.47 1.84 -19.84
CA PHE A 229 28.86 0.69 -20.66
C PHE A 229 29.36 1.06 -22.06
N SER A 230 28.99 2.25 -22.54
CA SER A 230 29.42 2.77 -23.84
C SER A 230 30.74 3.56 -23.77
N ALA A 231 31.18 3.99 -22.59
CA ALA A 231 32.44 4.70 -22.40
C ALA A 231 33.67 3.78 -22.58
N PRO A 232 34.80 4.29 -23.11
CA PRO A 232 36.05 3.54 -23.18
C PRO A 232 36.51 3.06 -21.80
N PRO A 233 37.12 1.87 -21.70
CA PRO A 233 37.61 1.34 -20.43
C PRO A 233 38.67 2.28 -19.83
N GLY A 234 38.37 2.83 -18.65
CA GLY A 234 39.32 3.64 -17.85
C GLY A 234 39.09 5.15 -17.87
N THR A 235 38.17 5.67 -18.69
CA THR A 235 38.00 7.14 -18.85
C THR A 235 36.87 7.78 -18.05
N ASP A 236 35.85 7.05 -17.58
CA ASP A 236 34.67 7.72 -16.99
C ASP A 236 34.10 7.06 -15.72
N ASN A 237 34.76 7.30 -14.59
CA ASN A 237 34.23 6.94 -13.26
C ASN A 237 33.07 7.84 -12.81
N GLN A 238 32.81 8.94 -13.52
CA GLN A 238 31.74 9.90 -13.19
C GLN A 238 30.36 9.31 -13.45
N SER A 239 30.20 8.57 -14.54
CA SER A 239 28.95 7.89 -14.88
C SER A 239 28.57 6.85 -13.82
N SER A 240 29.55 6.22 -13.16
CA SER A 240 29.30 5.21 -12.12
C SER A 240 28.82 5.86 -10.82
N ILE A 241 29.38 7.02 -10.46
CA ILE A 241 28.87 7.85 -9.36
C ILE A 241 27.43 8.28 -9.65
N ASN A 242 27.16 8.76 -10.87
CA ASN A 242 25.82 9.19 -11.27
C ASN A 242 24.83 8.01 -11.22
N ALA A 243 25.21 6.82 -11.70
CA ALA A 243 24.36 5.64 -11.63
C ALA A 243 24.02 5.27 -10.17
N ALA A 244 24.98 5.35 -9.24
CA ALA A 244 24.74 5.15 -7.82
C ALA A 244 23.82 6.23 -7.22
N LEU A 245 24.02 7.51 -7.58
CA LEU A 245 23.16 8.63 -7.18
C LEU A 245 21.69 8.39 -7.61
N TRP A 246 21.47 8.01 -8.86
CA TRP A 246 20.12 7.74 -9.35
C TRP A 246 19.50 6.49 -8.71
N SER A 247 20.32 5.47 -8.44
CA SER A 247 19.88 4.24 -7.77
C SER A 247 19.41 4.51 -6.33
N ILE A 248 20.13 5.35 -5.58
CA ILE A 248 19.73 5.69 -4.22
C ILE A 248 18.48 6.56 -4.17
N LEU A 249 18.36 7.49 -5.12
CA LEU A 249 17.17 8.30 -5.31
C LEU A 249 15.96 7.40 -5.60
N GLU A 250 16.10 6.45 -6.52
CA GLU A 250 15.02 5.55 -6.94
C GLU A 250 14.46 4.73 -5.77
N ILE A 251 15.31 4.01 -5.03
CA ILE A 251 14.86 3.15 -3.93
C ILE A 251 14.20 3.98 -2.81
N ASN A 252 14.87 5.04 -2.36
CA ASN A 252 14.38 5.81 -1.21
C ASN A 252 13.14 6.64 -1.57
N LEU A 253 13.09 7.21 -2.76
CA LEU A 253 11.89 7.90 -3.25
C LEU A 253 10.72 6.92 -3.35
N ALA A 254 10.94 5.71 -3.87
CA ALA A 254 9.89 4.69 -3.93
C ALA A 254 9.36 4.28 -2.54
N ILE A 255 10.22 4.16 -1.53
CA ILE A 255 9.82 3.88 -0.13
C ILE A 255 8.98 5.03 0.44
N ILE A 256 9.41 6.28 0.23
CA ILE A 256 8.69 7.49 0.67
C ILE A 256 7.30 7.51 0.01
N CYS A 257 7.28 7.41 -1.31
CA CYS A 257 6.08 7.38 -2.14
C CYS A 257 5.10 6.27 -1.75
N GLY A 258 5.60 5.05 -1.53
CA GLY A 258 4.80 3.92 -1.06
C GLY A 258 4.28 4.09 0.37
N SER A 259 4.85 5.01 1.14
CA SER A 259 4.39 5.32 2.50
C SER A 259 3.28 6.38 2.55
N VAL A 260 3.18 7.25 1.53
CA VAL A 260 2.19 8.35 1.45
C VAL A 260 0.74 7.90 1.68
N PRO A 261 0.25 6.78 1.09
CA PRO A 261 -1.14 6.36 1.31
C PRO A 261 -1.47 6.03 2.76
N ALA A 262 -0.49 5.51 3.52
CA ALA A 262 -0.67 5.20 4.95
C ALA A 262 -0.71 6.50 5.78
N LEU A 263 0.11 7.50 5.45
CA LEU A 263 0.16 8.79 6.13
C LEU A 263 -1.15 9.58 6.02
N LYS A 264 -1.93 9.40 4.94
CA LYS A 264 -3.25 10.03 4.84
C LYS A 264 -4.17 9.67 6.02
N GLY A 265 -4.11 8.41 6.48
CA GLY A 265 -4.86 7.95 7.65
C GLY A 265 -4.49 8.72 8.91
N PHE A 266 -3.20 9.02 9.08
CA PHE A 266 -2.67 9.83 10.16
C PHE A 266 -3.21 11.27 10.10
N VAL A 267 -3.08 11.95 8.97
CA VAL A 267 -3.53 13.35 8.82
C VAL A 267 -5.04 13.47 9.07
N SER A 268 -5.84 12.55 8.53
CA SER A 268 -7.30 12.60 8.70
C SER A 268 -7.77 12.34 10.13
N ARG A 269 -7.08 11.49 10.90
CA ARG A 269 -7.54 11.07 12.24
C ARG A 269 -6.87 11.85 13.37
N VAL A 270 -5.58 12.17 13.23
CA VAL A 270 -4.79 12.82 14.29
C VAL A 270 -4.82 14.35 14.16
N LEU A 271 -4.64 14.88 12.95
CA LEU A 271 -4.57 16.34 12.72
C LEU A 271 -5.95 16.96 12.51
N LEU A 272 -6.82 16.32 11.71
CA LEU A 272 -8.17 16.84 11.45
C LEU A 272 -9.23 16.35 12.44
N GLY A 273 -9.02 15.19 13.09
CA GLY A 273 -9.96 14.65 14.09
C GLY A 273 -10.05 15.46 15.38
N LYS A 274 -9.02 16.25 15.71
CA LYS A 274 -9.02 17.14 16.88
C LYS A 274 -9.88 18.41 16.73
N LYS A 275 -10.28 18.80 15.51
CA LYS A 275 -11.01 20.07 15.27
C LYS A 275 -12.55 19.97 15.33
N ASN A 276 -13.14 18.78 15.37
CA ASN A 276 -14.61 18.62 15.26
C ASN A 276 -15.36 18.32 16.56
N ASN A 277 -14.69 18.22 17.71
CA ASN A 277 -15.36 17.86 18.97
C ASN A 277 -15.94 19.06 19.75
N SER A 278 -15.84 20.29 19.22
CA SER A 278 -16.25 21.51 19.93
C SER A 278 -17.56 22.13 19.44
N TYR A 279 -18.20 21.60 18.39
CA TYR A 279 -19.41 22.22 17.79
C TYR A 279 -20.68 21.35 17.85
N VAL A 280 -20.61 20.09 18.28
CA VAL A 280 -21.77 19.17 18.28
C VAL A 280 -22.49 19.13 19.64
N SER A 281 -21.88 19.64 20.71
CA SER A 281 -22.47 19.67 22.06
C SER A 281 -23.60 20.69 22.22
N GLU A 282 -23.72 21.70 21.35
CA GLU A 282 -24.70 22.80 21.53
C GLU A 282 -26.04 22.59 20.80
N VAL A 283 -26.11 21.65 19.85
CA VAL A 283 -27.36 21.37 19.10
C VAL A 283 -28.23 20.32 19.80
N SER A 284 -27.65 19.44 20.63
CA SER A 284 -28.39 18.39 21.34
C SER A 284 -29.19 18.90 22.55
N SER A 285 -28.83 20.05 23.11
CA SER A 285 -29.54 20.66 24.25
C SER A 285 -30.79 21.43 23.82
N ARG A 286 -30.91 21.88 22.56
CA ARG A 286 -32.10 22.59 22.07
C ARG A 286 -33.24 21.67 21.62
N SER A 287 -32.98 20.42 21.24
CA SER A 287 -34.05 19.50 20.79
C SER A 287 -34.79 18.82 21.94
N ARG A 288 -34.16 18.63 23.10
CA ARG A 288 -34.78 18.00 24.29
C ARG A 288 -35.85 18.85 24.97
N GLN A 289 -35.89 20.16 24.73
CA GLN A 289 -36.87 21.06 25.36
C GLN A 289 -38.21 21.09 24.63
N LYS A 290 -38.27 20.69 23.35
CA LYS A 290 -39.49 20.79 22.52
C LYS A 290 -40.43 19.59 22.66
N THR A 291 -39.94 18.43 23.13
CA THR A 291 -40.75 17.20 23.23
C THR A 291 -41.55 17.09 24.53
N ARG A 292 -41.29 17.93 25.54
CA ARG A 292 -41.97 17.84 26.85
C ARG A 292 -43.30 18.59 26.93
N TYR A 293 -43.59 19.48 25.98
CA TYR A 293 -44.82 20.30 25.99
C TYR A 293 -46.01 19.68 25.24
N GLN A 294 -45.81 18.59 24.48
CA GLN A 294 -46.85 18.05 23.59
C GLN A 294 -47.54 16.77 24.13
N SER A 295 -47.28 16.38 25.39
CA SER A 295 -47.88 15.18 26.01
C SER A 295 -48.94 15.48 27.07
N GLN A 296 -49.39 16.73 27.21
CA GLN A 296 -50.44 17.14 28.15
C GLN A 296 -51.57 17.89 27.45
N THR A 297 -52.33 17.24 26.55
CA THR A 297 -53.73 17.60 26.25
C THR A 297 -54.37 16.54 25.35
N LEU A 298 -55.11 15.62 25.95
CA LEU A 298 -56.15 14.86 25.26
C LEU A 298 -57.32 14.70 26.25
N PRO A 299 -58.47 15.38 26.04
CA PRO A 299 -59.66 15.16 26.84
C PRO A 299 -60.37 13.88 26.37
N SER A 300 -60.84 13.09 27.35
CA SER A 300 -61.77 11.98 27.14
C SER A 300 -63.15 12.55 26.79
N ILE A 301 -63.68 12.25 25.59
CA ILE A 301 -65.06 12.56 25.21
C ILE A 301 -65.84 11.26 25.06
N ALA A 302 -66.93 11.19 25.81
CA ALA A 302 -67.92 10.13 25.87
C ALA A 302 -68.74 10.02 24.58
N THR A 303 -69.21 8.81 24.31
CA THR A 303 -70.01 8.42 23.15
C THR A 303 -71.48 8.79 23.36
N GLU A 304 -72.06 9.55 22.43
CA GLU A 304 -73.52 9.63 22.26
C GLU A 304 -73.86 9.55 20.77
N ARG A 305 -75.00 8.93 20.47
CA ARG A 305 -75.44 8.49 19.15
C ARG A 305 -76.23 9.59 18.40
N GLU A 306 -76.29 9.38 17.08
CA GLU A 306 -77.38 9.68 16.12
C GLU A 306 -77.13 10.73 15.02
N HIS A 307 -77.50 10.28 13.83
CA HIS A 307 -78.07 10.96 12.66
C HIS A 307 -77.21 11.59 11.53
N GLU A 308 -77.56 11.08 10.34
CA GLU A 308 -77.73 11.76 9.04
C GLU A 308 -76.55 11.89 8.04
N GLN A 309 -76.95 11.62 6.78
CA GLN A 309 -76.21 11.52 5.52
C GLN A 309 -75.53 12.84 5.09
N ASP A 310 -74.38 12.79 4.40
CA ASP A 310 -74.31 12.81 2.93
C ASP A 310 -72.87 12.91 2.40
N ILE A 311 -72.77 12.61 1.10
CA ILE A 311 -71.61 12.33 0.24
C ILE A 311 -70.73 13.58 -0.04
N ILE A 312 -69.41 13.39 -0.25
CA ILE A 312 -68.57 13.92 -1.37
C ILE A 312 -67.05 13.71 -1.12
N ASP A 313 -66.49 12.80 -1.91
CA ASP A 313 -65.23 12.83 -2.69
C ASP A 313 -63.82 12.57 -2.09
N ALA A 314 -63.01 11.98 -2.99
CA ALA A 314 -61.80 11.18 -2.88
C ALA A 314 -60.51 11.86 -2.34
N SER A 315 -59.65 11.08 -1.66
CA SER A 315 -58.31 10.61 -2.13
C SER A 315 -57.35 10.26 -0.95
N PRO A 316 -56.26 9.50 -1.16
CA PRO A 316 -56.07 8.12 -0.74
C PRO A 316 -55.33 7.94 0.61
N ALA A 317 -55.64 6.85 1.32
CA ALA A 317 -54.85 6.41 2.47
C ALA A 317 -53.51 5.80 2.01
N ILE A 318 -52.40 6.33 2.53
CA ILE A 318 -51.07 5.70 2.42
C ILE A 318 -51.02 4.58 3.46
N GLU A 319 -51.07 3.34 3.01
CA GLU A 319 -50.92 2.15 3.85
C GLU A 319 -49.42 1.90 4.10
N VAL A 320 -48.94 2.18 5.32
CA VAL A 320 -47.56 1.91 5.73
C VAL A 320 -47.43 0.43 6.04
N ARG A 321 -46.88 -0.32 5.08
CA ARG A 321 -46.56 -1.74 5.19
C ARG A 321 -45.22 -1.93 5.90
N ASN A 322 -45.28 -2.46 7.12
CA ASN A 322 -44.20 -2.96 7.99
C ASN A 322 -43.53 -1.93 8.92
N SER A 323 -43.88 -1.98 10.21
CA SER A 323 -43.01 -1.53 11.30
C SER A 323 -42.19 -2.71 11.83
N TYR A 324 -40.89 -2.50 12.04
CA TYR A 324 -40.01 -3.47 12.70
C TYR A 324 -39.73 -2.95 14.12
N GLU A 325 -40.14 -3.69 15.14
CA GLU A 325 -39.71 -3.44 16.52
C GLU A 325 -38.37 -4.14 16.76
N LEU A 326 -37.33 -3.37 17.03
CA LEU A 326 -36.02 -3.89 17.43
C LEU A 326 -35.98 -3.98 18.97
N LYS A 327 -36.27 -5.16 19.54
CA LYS A 327 -36.05 -5.41 20.97
C LYS A 327 -34.55 -5.47 21.25
N THR A 328 -34.03 -4.47 21.95
CA THR A 328 -32.64 -4.46 22.43
C THR A 328 -32.62 -5.10 23.82
N TYR A 329 -31.92 -6.23 23.97
CA TYR A 329 -31.74 -6.89 25.26
C TYR A 329 -30.52 -6.30 25.98
N CYS A 330 -30.72 -5.72 27.16
CA CYS A 330 -29.64 -5.42 28.10
C CYS A 330 -29.42 -6.65 29.00
N PRO A 331 -28.20 -7.17 29.15
CA PRO A 331 -27.92 -8.15 30.18
C PRO A 331 -27.98 -7.46 31.55
N ALA A 332 -28.77 -8.01 32.46
CA ALA A 332 -28.69 -7.68 33.87
C ALA A 332 -27.49 -8.43 34.48
N ASP A 333 -26.73 -7.72 35.30
CA ASP A 333 -25.77 -8.30 36.23
C ASP A 333 -26.50 -9.28 37.15
N ASP A 334 -26.05 -10.54 37.22
CA ASP A 334 -26.42 -11.40 38.33
C ASP A 334 -25.26 -12.32 38.71
N ASP A 335 -24.86 -12.17 39.96
CA ASP A 335 -23.80 -12.87 40.65
C ASP A 335 -24.34 -14.22 41.13
N GLY A 336 -23.63 -15.31 40.80
CA GLY A 336 -23.51 -16.43 41.72
C GLY A 336 -24.38 -17.68 41.47
N SER A 337 -23.66 -18.80 41.53
CA SER A 337 -24.09 -20.18 41.79
C SER A 337 -24.48 -21.05 40.59
N GLU A 338 -23.45 -21.77 40.11
CA GLU A 338 -23.52 -23.18 39.72
C GLU A 338 -24.61 -23.97 40.47
N LYS A 339 -25.41 -24.73 39.71
CA LYS A 339 -25.71 -26.17 39.88
C LYS A 339 -26.82 -26.59 38.91
N ASP A 340 -26.67 -27.80 38.37
CA ASP A 340 -27.74 -28.66 37.82
C ASP A 340 -28.35 -28.24 36.46
N LEU A 341 -28.43 -29.04 35.39
CA LEU A 341 -28.35 -30.48 35.18
C LEU A 341 -28.06 -30.80 33.70
N VAL A 342 -27.45 -31.97 33.52
CA VAL A 342 -27.08 -32.68 32.28
C VAL A 342 -28.30 -33.18 31.48
N ALA A 343 -28.17 -33.24 30.15
CA ALA A 343 -28.57 -34.34 29.21
C ALA A 343 -28.96 -33.74 27.83
N SER A 344 -28.25 -34.03 26.74
CA SER A 344 -28.21 -35.28 25.95
C SER A 344 -29.08 -35.17 24.69
N ASP A 345 -28.37 -35.10 23.56
CA ASP A 345 -28.57 -35.88 22.34
C ASP A 345 -29.68 -35.58 21.30
N ASN A 346 -29.20 -35.63 20.05
CA ASN A 346 -29.82 -36.03 18.78
C ASN A 346 -30.99 -35.28 18.12
N SER A 347 -30.65 -34.74 16.93
CA SER A 347 -31.32 -34.82 15.62
C SER A 347 -32.82 -35.16 15.54
N ARG A 348 -33.57 -34.38 14.72
CA ARG A 348 -34.27 -34.84 13.48
C ARG A 348 -35.26 -33.78 12.94
N TYR A 349 -35.24 -33.62 11.60
CA TYR A 349 -36.31 -33.25 10.63
C TYR A 349 -37.29 -32.08 10.94
N GLY A 350 -37.72 -31.25 10.00
CA GLY A 350 -37.75 -31.38 8.55
C GLY A 350 -38.39 -30.15 7.89
N ALA A 351 -38.42 -30.18 6.57
CA ALA A 351 -38.88 -29.16 5.65
C ALA A 351 -40.41 -28.98 5.58
N GLY A 352 -40.83 -27.87 4.94
CA GLY A 352 -42.18 -27.62 4.39
C GLY A 352 -42.94 -26.52 5.14
N ASN A 353 -43.70 -25.59 4.56
CA ASN A 353 -44.21 -25.45 3.19
C ASN A 353 -44.53 -23.96 2.94
N VAL A 354 -44.20 -23.46 1.74
CA VAL A 354 -44.82 -22.26 1.18
C VAL A 354 -46.02 -22.72 0.37
N THR A 355 -47.22 -22.35 0.82
CA THR A 355 -48.48 -22.62 0.10
C THR A 355 -49.07 -21.27 -0.29
N THR A 356 -48.98 -20.93 -1.57
CA THR A 356 -49.65 -19.77 -2.16
C THR A 356 -51.06 -20.21 -2.56
N VAL A 357 -52.08 -19.72 -1.85
CA VAL A 357 -53.49 -19.89 -2.23
C VAL A 357 -53.96 -18.57 -2.82
N ILE A 358 -54.26 -18.57 -4.12
CA ILE A 358 -54.98 -17.49 -4.81
C ILE A 358 -56.41 -18.01 -5.02
N SER A 359 -57.39 -17.37 -4.38
CA SER A 359 -58.80 -17.52 -4.69
C SER A 359 -59.46 -16.16 -4.70
N GLY A 360 -59.94 -15.73 -5.86
CA GLY A 360 -60.86 -14.61 -6.03
C GLY A 360 -62.00 -15.05 -6.94
N PRO A 361 -63.28 -14.87 -6.55
CA PRO A 361 -64.41 -15.24 -7.39
C PRO A 361 -64.78 -14.12 -8.37
N SER A 362 -65.16 -14.56 -9.57
CA SER A 362 -65.90 -13.84 -10.59
C SER A 362 -67.27 -13.38 -10.07
N ARG A 363 -67.65 -12.14 -10.39
CA ARG A 363 -69.07 -11.75 -10.46
C ARG A 363 -69.29 -10.77 -11.61
N ALA A 364 -70.29 -11.12 -12.41
CA ALA A 364 -70.90 -10.34 -13.47
C ALA A 364 -71.82 -9.24 -12.92
N ALA A 365 -71.86 -8.11 -13.61
CA ALA A 365 -73.03 -7.50 -14.23
C ALA A 365 -72.56 -6.36 -15.14
#